data_AF-A0A6J4X4Q4-F1
#
_entry.id   AF-A0A6J4X4Q4-F1
#
_cell.length_a   1.000
_cell.length_b   1.000
_cell.length_c   1.000
_cell.angle_alpha   90.00
_cell.angle_beta   90.00
_cell.angle_gamma   90.00
#
_symmetry.space_group_name_H-M   'P 1'
#
loop_
_entity.id
_entity.type
_entity.pdbx_description
1 polymer ?
#
loop_
_entity_poly.entity_id
_entity_poly.type
_entity_poly.pdbx_seq_one_letter_code
_entity_poly.pdbx_strand_id
1 'polypeptide(L)'
;MQRQLKQTNSALDPVCGMTVNQRLTEIVTIIQGQTYYFCAEGCREAFVADPQKYLSSAPPKKKGLWGRYLERLEKATGGKAMNCH
;
A
#
# COMPACT_ATOMS: atom_id res chain seq x y z
N MET A 1 -9.10 30.55 -21.50
CA MET A 1 -9.70 29.96 -20.29
C MET A 1 -8.79 28.85 -19.80
N GLN A 2 -8.20 29.00 -18.61
CA GLN A 2 -7.10 28.15 -18.13
C GLN A 2 -7.62 26.73 -17.84
N ARG A 3 -7.02 25.72 -18.47
CA ARG A 3 -7.21 24.29 -18.15
C ARG A 3 -6.79 24.08 -16.70
N GLN A 4 -7.74 24.05 -15.77
CA GLN A 4 -7.46 23.65 -14.39
C GLN A 4 -7.04 22.19 -14.40
N LEU A 5 -5.75 21.97 -14.17
CA LEU A 5 -5.17 20.66 -13.91
C LEU A 5 -5.81 20.13 -12.62
N LYS A 6 -6.80 19.25 -12.79
CA LYS A 6 -7.56 18.62 -11.72
C LYS A 6 -6.66 17.59 -11.03
N GLN A 7 -5.74 18.06 -10.18
CA GLN A 7 -4.87 17.20 -9.37
C GLN A 7 -5.72 16.38 -8.40
N THR A 8 -6.08 15.15 -8.75
CA THR A 8 -6.72 14.22 -7.81
C THR A 8 -5.62 13.70 -6.88
N ASN A 9 -5.27 14.50 -5.87
CA ASN A 9 -4.40 14.06 -4.79
C ASN A 9 -5.15 12.99 -4.00
N SER A 10 -4.89 11.75 -4.37
CA SER A 10 -5.48 10.57 -3.77
C SER A 10 -4.47 9.98 -2.78
N ALA A 11 -4.86 9.84 -1.51
CA ALA A 11 -4.12 9.12 -0.49
C ALA A 11 -4.71 7.73 -0.30
N LEU A 12 -3.92 6.79 0.20
CA LEU A 12 -4.40 5.45 0.56
C LEU A 12 -4.59 5.41 2.08
N ASP A 13 -5.79 5.04 2.51
CA ASP A 13 -6.10 4.86 3.93
C ASP A 13 -5.37 3.59 4.45
N PRO A 14 -4.50 3.71 5.47
CA PRO A 14 -3.72 2.59 5.98
C PRO A 14 -4.54 1.54 6.76
N VAL A 15 -5.78 1.86 7.15
CA VAL A 15 -6.66 0.95 7.90
C VAL A 15 -7.48 0.08 6.95
N CYS A 16 -8.13 0.69 5.98
CA CYS A 16 -9.03 -0.02 5.06
C CYS A 16 -8.43 -0.30 3.67
N GLY A 17 -7.33 0.35 3.31
CA GLY A 17 -6.71 0.26 1.99
C GLY A 17 -7.49 0.99 0.88
N MET A 18 -8.48 1.81 1.25
CA MET A 18 -9.29 2.56 0.29
C MET A 18 -8.56 3.83 -0.17
N THR A 19 -8.73 4.17 -1.44
CA THR A 19 -8.24 5.43 -1.99
C THR A 19 -9.16 6.59 -1.58
N VAL A 20 -8.61 7.54 -0.81
CA VAL A 20 -9.32 8.73 -0.33
C VAL A 20 -8.80 9.98 -1.03
N ASN A 21 -9.67 10.95 -1.24
CA ASN A 21 -9.28 12.21 -1.87
C ASN A 21 -8.79 13.20 -0.80
N GLN A 22 -7.50 13.55 -0.82
CA GLN A 22 -6.86 14.45 0.14
C GLN A 22 -7.49 15.86 0.14
N ARG A 23 -8.16 16.27 -0.94
CA ARG A 23 -8.83 17.58 -1.02
C ARG A 23 -10.26 17.57 -0.47
N LEU A 24 -10.85 16.39 -0.30
CA LEU A 24 -12.22 16.24 0.22
C LEU A 24 -12.24 15.69 1.64
N THR A 25 -11.15 15.08 2.11
CA THR A 25 -11.05 14.58 3.48
C THR A 25 -10.34 15.58 4.36
N GLU A 26 -11.04 16.02 5.41
CA GLU A 26 -10.48 16.79 6.52
C GLU A 26 -9.99 15.87 7.65
N ILE A 27 -10.25 14.56 7.51
CA ILE A 27 -9.93 13.55 8.52
C ILE A 27 -8.50 13.08 8.32
N VAL A 28 -7.58 13.75 9.02
CA VAL A 28 -6.15 13.46 8.98
C VAL A 28 -5.58 13.21 10.37
N THR A 29 -4.42 12.56 10.41
CA THR A 29 -3.63 12.43 11.63
C THR A 29 -2.15 12.51 11.33
N ILE A 30 -1.35 13.01 12.27
CA ILE A 30 0.09 13.13 12.11
C ILE A 30 0.74 12.13 13.07
N ILE A 31 1.46 11.16 12.53
CA ILE A 31 2.21 10.16 13.31
C ILE A 31 3.65 10.17 12.81
N GLN A 32 4.61 10.29 13.73
CA GLN A 32 6.04 10.36 13.42
C GLN A 32 6.42 11.44 12.38
N GLY A 33 5.67 12.56 12.35
CA GLY A 33 5.91 13.65 11.40
C GLY A 33 5.31 13.42 10.01
N GLN A 34 4.52 12.36 9.82
CA GLN A 34 3.88 12.03 8.55
C GLN A 34 2.36 12.15 8.65
N THR A 35 1.76 12.84 7.68
CA THR A 35 0.31 13.07 7.61
C THR A 35 -0.38 11.90 6.89
N TYR A 36 -1.31 11.25 7.59
CA TYR A 36 -2.16 10.18 7.06
C TYR A 36 -3.59 10.69 6.88
N TYR A 37 -4.25 10.21 5.83
CA TYR A 37 -5.61 10.60 5.45
C TYR A 37 -6.54 9.39 5.57
N PHE A 38 -7.73 9.59 6.12
CA PHE A 38 -8.70 8.52 6.37
C PHE A 38 -10.02 8.79 5.64
N CYS A 39 -10.76 7.70 5.38
CA CYS A 39 -12.08 7.81 4.76
C CYS A 39 -13.17 8.20 5.75
N ALA A 40 -12.98 7.88 7.03
CA ALA A 40 -13.95 8.09 8.10
C ALA A 40 -13.25 8.30 9.44
N GLU A 41 -13.95 8.91 10.40
CA GLU A 41 -13.43 9.16 11.74
C GLU A 41 -13.11 7.84 12.48
N GLY A 42 -13.95 6.82 12.32
CA GLY A 42 -13.67 5.49 12.89
C GLY A 42 -12.39 4.83 12.36
N CYS A 43 -11.98 5.10 11.11
CA CYS A 43 -10.70 4.65 10.58
C CYS A 43 -9.54 5.41 11.24
N ARG A 44 -9.69 6.72 11.45
CA ARG A 44 -8.71 7.52 12.19
C ARG A 44 -8.57 7.04 13.64
N GLU A 45 -9.66 6.78 14.34
CA GLU A 45 -9.64 6.31 15.73
C GLU A 45 -8.96 4.95 15.86
N ALA A 46 -9.31 3.99 15.01
CA ALA A 46 -8.66 2.69 14.96
C ALA A 46 -7.15 2.81 14.68
N PHE A 47 -6.78 3.73 13.79
CA PHE A 47 -5.37 4.00 13.49
C PHE A 47 -4.63 4.67 14.65
N VAL A 48 -5.26 5.60 15.37
CA VAL A 48 -4.67 6.27 16.54
C VAL A 48 -4.54 5.30 17.73
N ALA A 49 -5.47 4.35 17.87
CA ALA A 49 -5.41 3.31 18.88
C ALA A 49 -4.18 2.41 18.72
N ASP A 50 -3.85 1.99 17.48
CA ASP A 50 -2.73 1.08 17.20
C ASP A 50 -1.98 1.43 15.90
N PRO A 51 -1.31 2.58 15.81
CA PRO A 51 -0.69 3.04 14.55
C PRO A 51 0.42 2.10 14.08
N GLN A 52 1.20 1.55 15.02
CA GLN A 52 2.33 0.67 14.73
C GLN A 52 1.88 -0.62 14.01
N LYS A 53 0.66 -1.11 14.28
CA LYS A 53 0.09 -2.29 13.63
C LYS A 53 -0.21 -2.03 12.15
N TYR A 54 -0.75 -0.85 11.83
CA TYR A 54 -1.09 -0.48 10.45
C TYR A 54 0.15 -0.02 9.66
N LEU A 55 1.12 0.62 10.31
CA LEU A 55 2.36 1.06 9.67
C LEU A 55 3.34 -0.09 9.36
N SER A 56 3.37 -1.12 10.20
CA SER A 56 4.25 -2.29 10.00
C SER A 56 3.69 -3.28 8.97
N SER A 57 2.37 -3.23 8.73
CA SER A 57 1.69 -4.10 7.78
C SER A 57 1.66 -3.42 6.40
N ALA A 58 2.83 -3.33 5.76
CA ALA A 58 2.86 -3.13 4.31
C ALA A 58 1.93 -4.18 3.67
N PRO A 59 1.06 -3.80 2.71
CA PRO A 59 0.08 -4.72 2.17
C PRO A 59 0.81 -5.99 1.76
N PRO A 60 0.37 -7.18 2.22
CA PRO A 60 1.07 -8.40 1.91
C PRO A 60 1.16 -8.45 0.39
N LYS A 61 2.39 -8.37 -0.15
CA LYS A 61 2.63 -8.64 -1.57
C LYS A 61 2.05 -10.02 -1.77
N LYS A 62 0.82 -10.10 -2.29
CA LYS A 62 0.18 -11.37 -2.59
C LYS A 62 1.14 -12.02 -3.57
N LYS A 63 1.84 -13.05 -3.13
CA LYS A 63 2.58 -13.96 -4.00
C LYS A 63 1.51 -14.60 -4.88
N GLY A 64 1.15 -13.91 -5.96
CA GLY A 64 0.22 -14.41 -6.96
C GLY A 64 0.82 -15.66 -7.61
N LEU A 65 0.09 -16.24 -8.55
CA LEU A 65 0.52 -17.43 -9.33
C LEU A 65 1.99 -17.39 -9.79
N TRP A 66 2.52 -16.22 -10.09
CA TRP A 66 3.94 -15.98 -10.44
C TRP A 66 4.93 -16.31 -9.32
N GLY A 67 4.60 -16.06 -8.06
CA GLY A 67 5.47 -16.40 -6.91
C GLY A 67 5.61 -17.91 -6.72
N ARG A 68 4.51 -18.67 -6.89
CA ARG A 68 4.55 -20.14 -6.90
C ARG A 68 5.25 -20.72 -8.14
N TYR A 69 5.15 -20.03 -9.27
CA TYR A 69 5.81 -20.42 -10.51
C TYR A 69 7.33 -20.24 -10.41
N LEU A 70 7.81 -19.10 -9.90
CA LEU A 70 9.24 -18.86 -9.68
C LEU A 70 9.85 -19.87 -8.69
N GLU A 71 9.17 -20.19 -7.58
CA GLU A 71 9.63 -21.21 -6.64
C GLU A 71 9.68 -22.63 -7.26
N ARG A 72 8.76 -22.93 -8.19
CA ARG A 72 8.78 -24.19 -8.95
C ARG A 72 9.90 -24.23 -9.98
N LEU A 73 10.19 -23.11 -10.66
CA LEU A 73 11.31 -23.01 -11.59
C LEU A 73 12.65 -23.19 -10.87
N GLU A 74 12.83 -22.55 -9.72
CA GLU A 74 14.05 -22.62 -8.91
C GLU A 74 14.30 -24.05 -8.38
N LYS A 75 13.24 -24.77 -7.97
CA LYS A 75 13.33 -26.20 -7.61
C LYS A 75 13.60 -27.14 -8.79
N ALA A 76 13.14 -26.80 -9.99
CA ALA A 76 13.31 -27.64 -11.16
C ALA A 76 14.71 -27.50 -11.79
N THR A 77 15.35 -26.33 -11.66
CA THR A 77 16.67 -26.05 -12.24
C THR A 77 17.80 -25.95 -11.21
N GLY A 78 17.50 -26.03 -9.91
CA GLY A 78 18.49 -26.01 -8.83
C GLY A 78 19.39 -24.76 -8.83
N GLY A 79 18.95 -23.67 -9.44
CA GLY A 79 19.75 -22.44 -9.60
C GLY A 79 20.95 -22.57 -10.55
N LYS A 80 21.08 -23.66 -11.32
CA LYS A 80 22.17 -23.82 -12.28
C LYS A 80 21.72 -23.38 -13.66
N ALA A 81 22.12 -22.17 -14.06
CA ALA A 81 21.99 -21.72 -15.43
C ALA A 81 22.60 -22.77 -16.36
N MET A 82 21.81 -23.26 -17.30
CA MET A 82 22.24 -24.19 -18.34
C MET A 82 23.36 -23.48 -19.12
N ASN A 83 24.61 -23.91 -18.95
CA ASN A 83 25.67 -23.45 -19.83
C ASN A 83 25.48 -24.21 -21.15
N CYS A 84 25.07 -23.50 -22.20
CA CYS A 84 25.07 -24.04 -23.55
C CYS A 84 26.54 -24.24 -23.95
N HIS A 85 26.91 -25.48 -24.29
CA HIS A 85 28.20 -25.82 -24.89
C HIS A 85 28.13 -25.57 -26.40
#